data_AF-A0A2I2Y304-F1
#
_entry.id   AF-A0A2I2Y304-F1
#
_cell.length_a   1.000
_cell.length_b   1.000
_cell.length_c   1.000
_cell.angle_alpha   90.00
_cell.angle_beta   90.00
_cell.angle_gamma   90.00
#
_symmetry.space_group_name_H-M   'P 1'
#
loop_
_entity.id
_entity.type
_entity.pdbx_description
1 polymer ?
#
loop_
_entity_poly.entity_id
_entity_poly.type
_entity_poly.pdbx_seq_one_letter_code
_entity_poly.pdbx_strand_id
1 'polypeptide(L)' 'VRWVTLFLNGSPKNGKVVAAYGTLSDLLSVASSKFGIKATSVYNGKGGLNDDTVLIRDDDVLFVFINSFSDASPL' A
#
# COMPACT_ATOMS: atom_id res chain seq x y z
N VAL A 1 10.70 12.93 -5.87
CA VAL A 1 10.29 11.77 -5.05
C VAL A 1 9.22 12.23 -4.09
N ARG A 2 8.18 11.44 -3.87
CA ARG A 2 7.13 11.70 -2.89
C ARG A 2 7.30 10.75 -1.71
N TRP A 3 7.42 11.25 -0.50
CA TRP A 3 7.54 10.46 0.71
C TRP A 3 6.15 10.26 1.31
N VAL A 4 5.76 9.01 1.54
CA VAL A 4 4.43 8.68 2.05
C VAL A 4 4.55 7.78 3.26
N THR A 5 3.52 7.82 4.11
CA THR A 5 3.39 6.87 5.22
C THR A 5 2.38 5.80 4.85
N LEU A 6 2.85 4.56 4.77
CA LEU A 6 2.00 3.40 4.56
C LEU A 6 1.56 2.79 5.89
N PHE A 7 0.31 2.34 5.98
CA PHE A 7 -0.24 1.51 7.05
C PHE A 7 -0.90 0.26 6.46
N LEU A 8 -0.96 -0.83 7.23
CA LEU A 8 -1.87 -1.93 6.88
C LEU A 8 -3.30 -1.50 7.15
N ASN A 9 -4.20 -1.78 6.21
CA ASN A 9 -5.61 -1.48 6.41
C ASN A 9 -6.17 -2.19 7.65
N GLY A 10 -6.90 -1.46 8.49
CA GLY A 10 -7.39 -1.95 9.79
C GLY A 10 -6.41 -1.84 10.95
N SER A 11 -5.16 -1.39 10.73
CA SER A 11 -4.19 -1.13 11.80
C SER A 11 -3.48 0.22 11.62
N PRO A 12 -3.81 1.25 12.44
CA PRO A 12 -3.13 2.54 12.39
C PRO A 12 -1.76 2.53 13.10
N LYS A 13 -1.17 1.35 13.35
CA LYS A 13 0.11 1.18 14.05
C LYS A 13 1.19 0.69 13.08
N ASN A 14 2.46 0.94 13.42
CA ASN A 14 3.63 0.48 12.66
C ASN A 14 3.71 1.03 11.22
N GLY A 15 3.39 2.31 11.05
CA GLY A 15 3.52 3.00 9.78
C GLY A 15 4.93 2.90 9.19
N LYS A 16 5.03 2.80 7.86
CA LYS A 16 6.30 2.72 7.12
C LYS A 16 6.41 3.94 6.23
N VAL A 17 7.40 4.79 6.48
CA VAL A 17 7.73 5.90 5.57
C VAL A 17 8.52 5.34 4.39
N VAL A 18 8.02 5.55 3.18
CA VAL A 18 8.61 5.05 1.94
C VAL A 18 8.59 6.12 0.86
N ALA A 19 9.52 6.01 -0.09
CA ALA A 19 9.46 6.77 -1.33
C ALA A 19 8.44 6.12 -2.28
N ALA A 20 7.43 6.87 -2.71
CA ALA A 20 6.58 6.52 -3.84
C ALA A 20 7.27 7.01 -5.13
N TYR A 21 7.76 6.06 -5.93
CA TYR A 21 8.40 6.31 -7.22
C TYR A 21 7.96 5.25 -8.23
N GLY A 22 8.09 5.57 -9.52
CA GLY A 22 7.75 4.66 -10.59
C GLY A 22 6.24 4.44 -10.73
N THR A 23 5.85 3.19 -10.86
CA THR A 23 4.48 2.74 -11.11
C THR A 23 3.76 2.34 -9.81
N LEU A 24 2.45 2.12 -9.89
CA LEU A 24 1.68 1.59 -8.76
C LEU A 24 2.21 0.21 -8.33
N SER A 25 2.63 -0.63 -9.28
CA SER A 25 3.23 -1.95 -9.01
C SER A 25 4.54 -1.85 -8.22
N ASP A 26 5.35 -0.81 -8.44
CA ASP A 26 6.56 -0.57 -7.66
C ASP A 26 6.20 -0.24 -6.20
N LEU A 27 5.21 0.63 -5.98
CA LEU A 27 4.72 0.97 -4.65
C LEU A 27 4.15 -0.25 -3.92
N LEU A 28 3.37 -1.09 -4.61
CA LEU A 28 2.82 -2.33 -4.05
C LEU A 28 3.92 -3.34 -3.72
N SER A 29 4.98 -3.42 -4.52
CA SER A 29 6.16 -4.26 -4.24
C SER A 29 6.89 -3.80 -2.98
N VAL A 30 7.09 -2.48 -2.83
CA VAL A 30 7.66 -1.89 -1.61
C VAL A 30 6.78 -2.18 -0.39
N ALA A 31 5.47 -1.99 -0.50
CA ALA A 31 4.53 -2.28 0.58
C ALA A 31 4.59 -3.77 0.97
N SER A 32 4.56 -4.67 -0.01
CA SER A 32 4.67 -6.12 0.18
C SER A 32 5.92 -6.50 0.96
N SER A 33 7.08 -5.96 0.56
CA SER A 33 8.36 -6.20 1.23
C SER A 33 8.40 -5.65 2.66
N LYS A 34 7.93 -4.42 2.88
CA LYS A 34 8.00 -3.75 4.19
C LYS A 34 7.05 -4.35 5.24
N PHE A 35 5.92 -4.90 4.80
CA PHE A 35 4.91 -5.49 5.66
C PHE A 35 4.91 -7.02 5.68
N GLY A 36 5.66 -7.68 4.79
CA GLY A 36 5.69 -9.14 4.70
C GLY A 36 4.37 -9.74 4.22
N ILE A 37 3.70 -9.07 3.27
CA ILE A 37 2.38 -9.47 2.73
C ILE A 37 2.40 -9.44 1.20
N LYS A 38 1.33 -9.93 0.57
CA LYS A 38 1.02 -9.68 -0.83
C LYS A 38 0.06 -8.49 -0.94
N ALA A 39 0.60 -7.29 -1.06
CA ALA A 39 -0.20 -6.08 -1.22
C ALA A 39 -0.91 -6.07 -2.58
N THR A 40 -2.19 -5.69 -2.60
CA THR A 40 -2.99 -5.69 -3.85
C THR A 40 -3.53 -4.32 -4.23
N SER A 41 -3.70 -3.43 -3.27
CA SER A 41 -4.23 -2.10 -3.50
C SER A 41 -3.82 -1.14 -2.39
N VAL A 42 -3.88 0.15 -2.68
CA VAL A 42 -3.59 1.24 -1.75
C VAL A 42 -4.72 2.26 -1.78
N TYR A 43 -5.12 2.72 -0.60
CA TYR A 43 -6.22 3.67 -0.41
C TYR A 43 -5.74 4.90 0.36
N ASN A 44 -6.31 6.06 0.11
CA ASN A 44 -6.08 7.24 0.95
C ASN A 44 -6.87 7.15 2.27
N GLY A 45 -6.62 8.08 3.19
CA GLY A 45 -7.34 8.15 4.47
C GLY A 45 -8.84 8.44 4.38
N LYS A 46 -9.39 8.71 3.19
CA LYS A 46 -10.84 8.85 2.94
C LYS A 46 -11.46 7.60 2.33
N GLY A 47 -10.69 6.53 2.13
CA GLY A 47 -11.14 5.29 1.49
C GLY A 47 -11.14 5.33 -0.05
N GLY A 48 -10.58 6.38 -0.66
CA GLY A 48 -10.42 6.44 -2.11
C GLY A 48 -9.27 5.55 -2.57
N LEU A 49 -9.51 4.69 -3.56
CA LEU A 49 -8.48 3.89 -4.21
C LEU A 49 -7.47 4.83 -4.90
N ASN A 50 -6.17 4.59 -4.71
CA ASN A 50 -5.14 5.20 -5.54
C ASN A 50 -4.83 4.23 -6.69
N ASP A 51 -5.38 4.53 -7.86
CA ASP A 51 -5.19 3.79 -9.10
C ASP A 51 -3.98 4.27 -9.92
N ASP A 52 -3.47 5.48 -9.62
CA ASP A 52 -2.25 6.01 -10.22
C ASP A 52 -1.38 6.77 -9.19
N THR A 53 -0.07 6.56 -9.27
CA THR A 53 0.95 7.28 -8.48
C THR A 53 0.95 8.79 -8.67
N VAL A 54 0.41 9.32 -9.79
CA VAL A 54 0.30 10.77 -9.99
C VAL A 54 -0.60 11.45 -8.97
N LEU A 55 -1.54 10.71 -8.36
CA LEU A 55 -2.50 11.21 -7.38
C LEU A 55 -1.89 11.37 -5.98
N ILE A 56 -0.84 10.60 -5.68
CA ILE A 56 -0.15 10.59 -4.39
C ILE A 56 0.54 11.94 -4.17
N ARG A 57 0.53 12.48 -2.97
CA ARG A 57 1.29 13.69 -2.58
C ARG A 57 2.38 13.35 -1.57
N ASP A 58 3.30 14.29 -1.40
CA ASP A 58 4.26 14.22 -0.30
C ASP A 58 3.47 14.28 1.02
N ASP A 59 3.94 13.52 2.02
CA ASP A 59 3.31 13.32 3.33
C ASP A 59 1.94 12.61 3.32
N ASP A 60 1.50 12.06 2.18
CA ASP A 60 0.25 11.30 2.13
C ASP A 60 0.29 10.08 3.06
N VAL A 61 -0.85 9.85 3.72
CA VAL A 61 -1.10 8.63 4.50
C VAL A 61 -1.93 7.69 3.65
N LEU A 62 -1.35 6.52 3.34
CA LEU A 62 -1.97 5.50 2.52
C LEU A 62 -2.15 4.19 3.30
N PHE A 63 -3.22 3.47 2.98
CA PHE A 63 -3.60 2.21 3.58
C PHE A 63 -3.46 1.09 2.56
N VAL A 64 -2.61 0.13 2.87
CA VAL A 64 -2.31 -1.05 2.06
C VAL A 64 -3.33 -2.13 2.38
N PHE A 65 -3.98 -2.65 1.34
CA PHE A 65 -4.94 -3.74 1.46
C PHE A 65 -4.29 -5.05 0.98
N ILE A 66 -4.63 -6.15 1.66
CA ILE A 66 -4.39 -7.51 1.19
C ILE A 66 -5.67 -8.03 0.58
N ASN A 67 -5.60 -8.64 -0.59
CA ASN A 67 -6.72 -9.45 -1.03
C ASN A 67 -6.66 -10.77 -0.25
N SER A 68 -7.62 -10.99 0.64
CA SER A 68 -7.73 -12.24 1.42
C SER A 68 -8.05 -13.47 0.55
N PHE A 69 -8.15 -13.29 -0.77
CA PHE A 69 -8.38 -14.37 -1.73
C PHE A 69 -7.08 -14.73 -2.47
N SER A 70 -6.17 -15.42 -1.79
CA SER A 70 -5.16 -16.36 -2.34
C SER A 70 -4.41 -16.98 -1.15
N ASP A 71 -4.34 -18.28 -0.88
CA ASP A 71 -4.64 -19.50 -1.63
C ASP A 71 -5.34 -20.49 -0.68
N ALA A 72 -6.55 -20.96 -1.00
CA ALA A 72 -6.92 -22.29 -0.56
C ALA A 72 -6.13 -23.25 -1.46
N SER A 73 -4.99 -23.75 -0.98
CA SER A 73 -4.43 -24.97 -1.57
C SER A 73 -5.53 -26.04 -1.47
N PRO A 74 -6.04 -26.61 -2.57
CA PRO A 74 -6.85 -27.80 -2.46
C PRO A 74 -5.94 -28.88 -1.86
N LEU A 75 -6.25 -29.29 -0.62
CA LEU A 75 -5.77 -30.56 -0.08
C LEU A 75 -6.43 -31.71 -0.84
#